data_AF-A0A660XR51-F1
#
_entry.id   AF-A0A660XR51-F1
#
_cell.length_a   1.000
_cell.length_b   1.000
_cell.length_c   1.000
_cell.angle_alpha   90.00
_cell.angle_beta   90.00
_cell.angle_gamma   90.00
#
_symmetry.space_group_name_H-M   'P 1'
#
loop_
_entity.id
_entity.type
_entity.pdbx_description
1 polymer ?
#
loop_
_entity_poly.entity_id
_entity_poly.type
_entity_poly.pdbx_seq_one_letter_code
_entity_poly.pdbx_strand_id
1 'polypeptide(L)'
;MKRFVLYCLLLLLYSYGFAQYNRPGSTSAQFLKIGVSPRAAGMSDAFISVVDGAEATYYNAAALAWIKTTDIVFNHNKWFTGINHEFVAIARNFDMVGTFGLSLTSLYTDEMKVRTPLQPDGTGETFYAHSYRLGISYARIMTNRVTLGGTLNYINISLFSGFPADAISIDIAALYITD
;
A
#
# COMPACT_ATOMS: atom_id res chain seq x y z
N MET A 1 -21.04 -28.31 11.87
CA MET A 1 -20.16 -27.75 12.92
C MET A 1 -18.83 -28.50 13.04
N LYS A 2 -18.79 -29.82 13.29
CA LYS A 2 -17.52 -30.57 13.44
C LYS A 2 -16.56 -30.48 12.24
N ARG A 3 -17.08 -30.49 11.00
CA ARG A 3 -16.26 -30.35 9.78
C ARG A 3 -15.67 -28.94 9.60
N PHE A 4 -16.41 -27.90 10.00
CA PHE A 4 -15.94 -26.51 9.95
C PHE A 4 -14.79 -26.28 10.92
N VAL A 5 -14.93 -26.78 12.16
CA VAL A 5 -13.87 -26.73 13.19
C VAL A 5 -12.61 -27.47 12.71
N LEU A 6 -12.78 -28.61 12.04
CA LEU A 6 -11.66 -29.36 11.46
C LEU A 6 -10.94 -28.56 10.36
N TYR A 7 -11.66 -27.87 9.47
CA TYR A 7 -11.03 -27.03 8.45
C TYR A 7 -10.28 -25.84 9.06
N CYS A 8 -10.85 -25.18 10.07
CA CYS A 8 -10.13 -24.12 10.80
C CYS A 8 -8.86 -24.65 11.49
N LEU A 9 -8.92 -25.84 12.10
CA LEU A 9 -7.77 -26.49 12.72
C LEU A 9 -6.68 -26.87 11.70
N LEU A 10 -7.07 -27.39 10.54
CA LEU A 10 -6.14 -27.71 9.45
C LEU A 10 -5.48 -26.46 8.88
N LEU A 11 -6.22 -25.34 8.77
CA LEU A 11 -5.69 -24.05 8.33
C LEU A 11 -4.68 -23.47 9.35
N LEU A 12 -4.97 -23.62 10.65
CA LEU A 12 -4.07 -23.25 11.74
C LEU A 12 -2.81 -24.12 11.75
N LEU A 13 -2.93 -25.44 11.58
CA LEU A 13 -1.78 -26.35 11.50
C LEU A 13 -0.90 -26.05 10.28
N TYR A 14 -1.50 -25.68 9.16
CA TYR A 14 -0.78 -25.25 7.96
C TYR A 14 0.03 -23.97 8.22
N SER A 15 -0.52 -22.97 8.92
CA SER A 15 0.21 -21.74 9.22
C SER A 15 1.41 -21.94 10.15
N TYR A 16 1.34 -22.88 11.10
CA TYR A 16 2.50 -23.24 11.94
C TYR A 16 3.64 -23.93 11.16
N GLY A 17 3.33 -24.69 10.10
CA GLY A 17 4.35 -25.35 9.27
C GLY A 17 5.23 -24.39 8.46
N PHE A 18 4.73 -23.17 8.19
CA PHE A 18 5.45 -22.11 7.47
C PHE A 18 5.99 -21.01 8.39
N ALA A 19 5.80 -21.11 9.71
CA ALA A 19 6.37 -20.19 10.68
C ALA A 19 7.88 -20.46 10.86
N GLN A 20 8.68 -20.11 9.86
CA GLN A 20 10.13 -20.08 9.97
C GLN A 20 10.57 -18.81 10.70
N TYR A 21 11.63 -18.95 11.50
CA TYR A 21 12.34 -17.83 12.13
C TYR A 21 12.89 -16.90 11.05
N ASN A 22 12.23 -15.75 10.87
CA ASN A 22 12.64 -14.73 9.93
C ASN A 22 13.85 -14.00 10.55
N ARG A 23 15.01 -14.02 9.88
CA ARG A 23 16.14 -13.16 10.26
C ARG A 23 15.65 -11.70 10.22
N PRO A 24 15.57 -10.97 11.34
CA PRO A 24 15.19 -9.57 11.28
C PRO A 24 16.33 -8.81 10.63
N GLY A 25 16.12 -8.22 9.45
CA GLY A 25 17.16 -7.36 8.86
C GLY A 25 16.93 -6.85 7.45
N SER A 26 16.23 -7.59 6.59
CA SER A 26 16.02 -7.17 5.19
C SER A 26 14.53 -7.07 4.89
N THR A 27 14.01 -5.85 4.89
CA THR A 27 12.66 -5.55 4.38
C THR A 27 12.78 -5.15 2.91
N SER A 28 11.92 -5.69 2.05
CA SER A 28 11.77 -5.22 0.67
C SER A 28 10.71 -4.11 0.60
N ALA A 29 10.44 -3.57 -0.59
CA ALA A 29 9.39 -2.58 -0.83
C ALA A 29 9.51 -1.28 -0.01
N GLN A 30 10.73 -0.75 0.17
CA GLN A 30 10.95 0.46 0.99
C GLN A 30 10.17 1.69 0.52
N PHE A 31 9.80 1.75 -0.76
CA PHE A 31 8.98 2.83 -1.31
C PHE A 31 7.63 2.97 -0.59
N LEU A 32 7.11 1.90 0.01
CA LEU A 32 5.87 1.91 0.78
C LEU A 32 5.96 2.73 2.07
N LYS A 33 7.16 3.14 2.50
CA LYS A 33 7.36 4.02 3.66
C LYS A 33 7.32 5.50 3.30
N ILE A 34 7.26 5.85 2.02
CA ILE A 34 7.20 7.24 1.56
C ILE A 34 5.73 7.67 1.60
N GLY A 35 5.43 8.69 2.41
CA GLY A 35 4.09 9.25 2.51
C GLY A 35 3.53 9.70 1.15
N VAL A 36 2.23 9.53 0.95
CA VAL A 36 1.55 9.84 -0.31
C VAL A 36 0.76 11.15 -0.26
N SER A 37 0.43 11.66 0.93
CA SER A 37 -0.42 12.83 1.12
C SER A 37 0.39 14.06 1.54
N PRO A 38 0.25 15.20 0.85
CA PRO A 38 0.83 16.47 1.32
C PRO A 38 0.31 16.89 2.69
N ARG A 39 -0.95 16.58 3.02
CA ARG A 39 -1.55 16.87 4.33
C ARG A 39 -0.89 16.03 5.42
N ALA A 40 -0.69 14.73 5.15
CA ALA A 40 0.05 13.86 6.06
C ALA A 40 1.50 14.34 6.23
N ALA A 41 2.19 14.70 5.14
CA ALA A 41 3.55 15.20 5.19
C ALA A 41 3.68 16.47 6.05
N GLY A 42 2.73 17.41 5.95
CA GLY A 42 2.65 18.59 6.83
C GLY A 42 2.46 18.25 8.31
N MET A 43 1.92 17.08 8.62
CA MET A 43 1.77 16.52 9.96
C MET A 43 2.91 15.57 10.36
N SER A 44 4.04 15.57 9.64
CA SER A 44 5.13 14.61 9.83
C SER A 44 4.66 13.14 9.73
N ASP A 45 3.74 12.87 8.80
CA ASP A 45 3.04 11.60 8.57
C ASP A 45 2.20 11.08 9.76
N ALA A 46 1.93 11.90 10.77
CA ALA A 46 1.01 11.58 11.86
C ALA A 46 -0.48 11.69 11.43
N PHE A 47 -0.93 10.80 10.54
CA PHE A 47 -2.19 10.98 9.80
C PHE A 47 -3.23 9.86 9.97
N ILE A 48 -2.86 8.74 10.59
CA ILE A 48 -3.65 7.48 10.58
C ILE A 48 -5.10 7.61 11.13
N SER A 49 -5.34 8.48 12.11
CA SER A 49 -6.64 8.63 12.77
C SER A 49 -7.49 9.76 12.20
N VAL A 50 -6.86 10.68 11.46
CA VAL A 50 -7.51 11.91 10.95
C VAL A 50 -7.67 11.91 9.42
N VAL A 51 -7.18 10.86 8.75
CA VAL A 51 -7.32 10.72 7.31
C VAL A 51 -8.79 10.75 6.89
N ASP A 52 -9.08 11.57 5.88
CA ASP A 52 -10.36 11.72 5.23
C ASP A 52 -10.22 11.42 3.72
N GLY A 53 -11.30 10.95 3.11
CA GLY A 53 -11.34 10.73 1.66
C GLY A 53 -10.54 9.52 1.16
N ALA A 54 -10.24 9.50 -0.14
CA ALA A 54 -9.63 8.38 -0.85
C ALA A 54 -8.19 8.11 -0.42
N GLU A 55 -7.50 9.05 0.22
CA GLU A 55 -6.17 8.85 0.83
C GLU A 55 -6.20 7.79 1.95
N ALA A 56 -7.37 7.52 2.53
CA ALA A 56 -7.58 6.45 3.50
C ALA A 56 -7.23 5.06 2.94
N THR A 57 -7.28 4.85 1.61
CA THR A 57 -6.85 3.60 0.97
C THR A 57 -5.38 3.24 1.23
N TYR A 58 -4.54 4.25 1.53
CA TYR A 58 -3.12 4.07 1.87
C TYR A 58 -2.86 4.15 3.38
N TYR A 59 -3.45 5.13 4.08
CA TYR A 59 -3.16 5.35 5.50
C TYR A 59 -4.00 4.48 6.45
N ASN A 60 -5.32 4.40 6.26
CA ASN A 60 -6.22 3.68 7.15
C ASN A 60 -7.53 3.33 6.44
N ALA A 61 -7.65 2.10 5.93
CA ALA A 61 -8.84 1.68 5.20
C ALA A 61 -10.13 1.83 6.02
N ALA A 62 -10.10 1.72 7.35
CA ALA A 62 -11.30 1.87 8.17
C ALA A 62 -11.91 3.28 8.06
N ALA A 63 -11.11 4.32 7.81
CA ALA A 63 -11.63 5.68 7.61
C ALA A 63 -12.49 5.82 6.34
N LEU A 64 -12.34 4.93 5.36
CA LEU A 64 -13.13 4.93 4.13
C LEU A 64 -14.65 4.89 4.40
N ALA A 65 -15.08 4.19 5.45
CA ALA A 65 -16.52 4.03 5.71
C ALA A 65 -17.23 5.35 6.04
N TRP A 66 -16.48 6.41 6.35
CA TRP A 66 -17.00 7.75 6.68
C TRP A 66 -17.06 8.71 5.49
N ILE A 67 -16.65 8.27 4.31
CA ILE A 67 -16.79 9.05 3.07
C ILE A 67 -18.28 9.11 2.70
N LYS A 68 -18.80 10.31 2.44
CA LYS A 68 -20.22 10.54 2.11
C LYS A 68 -20.57 10.25 0.65
N THR A 69 -19.64 10.49 -0.27
CA THR A 69 -19.86 10.39 -1.73
C THR A 69 -18.68 9.69 -2.40
N THR A 70 -18.53 9.83 -3.72
CA THR A 70 -17.28 9.50 -4.40
C THR A 70 -16.22 10.54 -4.04
N ASP A 71 -14.99 10.09 -3.79
CA ASP A 71 -13.82 10.93 -3.60
C ASP A 71 -12.67 10.42 -4.46
N ILE A 72 -11.88 11.34 -5.04
CA ILE A 72 -10.76 11.02 -5.94
C ILE A 72 -9.59 11.93 -5.59
N VAL A 73 -8.40 11.36 -5.48
CA VAL A 73 -7.17 12.08 -5.15
C VAL A 73 -6.04 11.72 -6.11
N PHE A 74 -5.22 12.72 -6.43
CA PHE A 74 -4.00 12.60 -7.22
C PHE A 74 -2.91 13.40 -6.53
N ASN A 75 -1.80 12.76 -6.20
CA ASN A 75 -0.65 13.38 -5.57
C ASN A 75 0.61 13.05 -6.37
N HIS A 76 1.42 14.08 -6.60
CA HIS A 76 2.74 13.99 -7.24
C HIS A 76 3.79 14.51 -6.26
N ASN A 77 4.77 13.68 -5.94
CA ASN A 77 5.87 14.00 -5.05
C ASN A 77 7.20 13.82 -5.77
N LYS A 78 7.93 14.92 -5.97
CA LYS A 78 9.30 14.86 -6.46
C LYS A 78 10.25 14.54 -5.31
N TRP A 79 10.81 13.34 -5.34
CA TRP A 79 11.76 12.87 -4.35
C TRP A 79 13.20 13.22 -4.77
N PHE A 80 14.17 12.96 -3.90
CA PHE A 80 15.57 13.32 -4.17
C PHE A 80 16.11 12.63 -5.43
N THR A 81 17.10 13.25 -6.08
CA THR A 81 17.83 12.66 -7.22
C THR A 81 16.93 12.25 -8.40
N GLY A 82 15.87 13.03 -8.69
CA GLY A 82 15.02 12.80 -9.87
C GLY A 82 14.12 11.56 -9.77
N ILE A 83 13.87 11.08 -8.54
CA ILE A 83 12.89 10.03 -8.29
C ILE A 83 11.50 10.67 -8.22
N ASN A 84 10.53 10.11 -8.94
CA ASN A 84 9.14 10.54 -8.94
C ASN A 84 8.30 9.56 -8.12
N HIS A 85 7.42 10.08 -7.27
CA HIS A 85 6.49 9.31 -6.45
C HIS A 85 5.06 9.78 -6.69
N GLU A 86 4.24 8.91 -7.26
CA GLU A 86 2.85 9.19 -7.64
C GLU A 86 1.90 8.40 -6.76
N PHE A 87 0.77 9.03 -6.44
CA PHE A 87 -0.34 8.36 -5.80
C PHE A 87 -1.66 8.78 -6.43
N VAL A 88 -2.48 7.79 -6.76
CA VAL A 88 -3.84 8.00 -7.24
C VAL A 88 -4.77 7.08 -6.45
N ALA A 89 -5.88 7.61 -5.98
CA ALA A 89 -6.92 6.79 -5.37
C ALA A 89 -8.32 7.30 -5.68
N ILE A 90 -9.26 6.37 -5.70
CA ILE A 90 -10.69 6.63 -5.77
C ILE A 90 -11.38 5.81 -4.69
N ALA A 91 -12.33 6.41 -4.00
CA ALA A 91 -13.17 5.74 -3.03
C ALA A 91 -14.64 6.12 -3.24
N ARG A 92 -15.54 5.17 -3.02
CA ARG A 92 -16.97 5.40 -3.15
C ARG A 92 -17.74 4.61 -2.10
N ASN A 93 -18.58 5.32 -1.37
CA ASN A 93 -19.54 4.73 -0.45
C ASN A 93 -20.78 4.24 -1.20
N PHE A 94 -21.24 3.05 -0.81
CA PHE A 94 -22.52 2.48 -1.20
C PHE A 94 -23.31 2.19 0.08
N ASP A 95 -24.35 2.97 0.35
CA ASP A 95 -25.04 3.08 1.64
C ASP A 95 -25.29 1.75 2.38
N MET A 96 -25.75 0.72 1.67
CA MET A 96 -26.10 -0.57 2.28
C MET A 96 -24.96 -1.60 2.30
N VAL A 97 -23.89 -1.36 1.54
CA VAL A 97 -22.82 -2.34 1.31
C VAL A 97 -21.55 -1.96 2.05
N GLY A 98 -21.23 -0.67 2.12
CA GLY A 98 -19.97 -0.14 2.65
C GLY A 98 -19.23 0.69 1.62
N THR A 99 -17.96 1.02 1.91
CA THR A 99 -17.12 1.81 1.01
C THR A 99 -16.07 0.95 0.35
N PHE A 100 -15.93 1.08 -0.97
CA PHE A 100 -14.85 0.48 -1.73
C PHE A 100 -13.83 1.56 -2.12
N GLY A 101 -12.56 1.18 -2.14
CA GLY A 101 -11.47 2.03 -2.59
C GLY A 101 -10.55 1.28 -3.55
N LEU A 102 -9.96 2.02 -4.48
CA LEU A 102 -8.89 1.57 -5.35
C LEU A 102 -7.76 2.57 -5.27
N SER A 103 -6.52 2.09 -5.16
CA SER A 103 -5.34 2.95 -5.10
C SER A 103 -4.18 2.39 -5.92
N LEU A 104 -3.39 3.31 -6.45
CA LEU A 104 -2.12 3.05 -7.11
C LEU A 104 -1.06 3.97 -6.48
N THR A 105 0.00 3.38 -5.94
CA THR A 105 1.22 4.10 -5.58
C THR A 105 2.32 3.69 -6.56
N SER A 106 3.07 4.63 -7.11
CA SER A 106 4.18 4.37 -8.03
C SER A 106 5.42 5.15 -7.60
N LEU A 107 6.58 4.52 -7.64
CA LEU A 107 7.88 5.14 -7.47
C LEU A 107 8.73 4.80 -8.69
N TYR A 108 9.20 5.80 -9.43
CA TYR A 108 10.01 5.56 -10.62
C TYR A 108 11.09 6.61 -10.81
N THR A 109 12.04 6.30 -11.69
CA THR A 109 13.17 7.15 -12.06
C THR A 109 13.09 7.52 -13.53
N ASP A 110 13.76 8.60 -13.90
CA ASP A 110 14.09 8.88 -15.28
C ASP A 110 15.11 7.84 -15.80
N GLU A 111 15.39 7.88 -17.10
CA GLU A 111 16.35 6.98 -17.73
C GLU A 111 17.76 7.12 -17.12
N MET A 112 18.34 6.00 -16.66
CA MET A 112 19.68 5.95 -16.08
C MET A 112 20.64 5.20 -16.99
N LYS A 113 21.87 5.73 -17.13
CA LYS A 113 22.96 5.08 -17.86
C LYS A 113 23.59 3.97 -17.03
N VAL A 114 23.80 2.80 -17.63
CA VAL A 114 24.63 1.74 -17.04
C VAL A 114 26.10 2.14 -17.14
N ARG A 115 26.84 2.01 -16.03
CA ARG A 115 28.27 2.35 -15.94
C ARG A 115 29.05 1.19 -15.36
N THR A 116 30.28 1.00 -15.82
CA THR A 116 31.24 0.04 -15.25
C THR A 116 32.53 0.75 -14.90
N PRO A 117 33.42 0.14 -14.08
CA PRO A 117 34.74 0.72 -13.81
C PRO A 117 35.56 1.00 -15.09
N LEU A 118 35.34 0.24 -16.17
CA LEU A 118 36.01 0.42 -17.46
C LEU A 118 35.30 1.43 -18.38
N GLN A 119 34.02 1.72 -18.12
CA GLN A 119 33.19 2.64 -18.93
C GLN A 119 32.39 3.58 -17.99
N PRO A 120 33.05 4.60 -17.39
CA PRO A 120 32.41 5.50 -16.42
C PRO A 120 31.40 6.47 -17.06
N ASP A 121 31.55 6.80 -18.34
CA ASP A 121 30.62 7.69 -19.04
C ASP A 121 29.36 6.98 -19.57
N GLY A 122 29.35 5.65 -19.50
CA GLY A 122 28.24 4.78 -19.89
C GLY A 122 28.69 3.64 -20.80
N THR A 123 28.03 2.48 -20.68
CA THR A 123 28.24 1.33 -21.58
C THR A 123 27.49 1.47 -22.92
N GLY A 124 26.58 2.45 -23.02
CA GLY A 124 25.61 2.58 -24.12
C GLY A 124 24.23 2.01 -23.77
N GLU A 125 24.12 1.27 -22.66
CA GLU A 125 22.87 0.72 -22.15
C GLU A 125 22.20 1.67 -21.15
N THR A 126 20.87 1.62 -21.11
CA THR A 126 20.05 2.38 -20.17
C THR A 126 19.09 1.46 -19.41
N PHE A 127 18.66 1.91 -18.23
CA PHE A 127 17.66 1.22 -17.43
C PHE A 127 16.79 2.20 -16.65
N TYR A 128 15.62 1.72 -16.23
CA TYR A 128 14.71 2.43 -15.34
C TYR A 128 14.54 1.61 -14.07
N ALA A 129 14.50 2.26 -12.93
CA ALA A 129 13.99 1.69 -11.70
C ALA A 129 12.54 2.12 -11.50
N HIS A 130 11.64 1.16 -11.28
CA HIS A 130 10.24 1.40 -11.00
C HIS A 130 9.71 0.43 -9.93
N SER A 131 8.73 0.88 -9.16
CA SER A 131 8.04 0.07 -8.17
C SER A 131 6.61 0.59 -8.06
N TYR A 132 5.64 -0.31 -7.93
CA TYR A 132 4.26 0.11 -7.77
C TYR A 132 3.49 -0.81 -6.83
N ARG A 133 2.43 -0.25 -6.23
CA ARG A 133 1.46 -0.95 -5.40
C ARG A 133 0.06 -0.64 -5.92
N LEU A 134 -0.67 -1.68 -6.27
CA LEU A 134 -2.11 -1.63 -6.53
C LEU A 134 -2.84 -2.14 -5.30
N GLY A 135 -3.79 -1.36 -4.76
CA GLY A 135 -4.56 -1.72 -3.58
C GLY A 135 -6.06 -1.65 -3.85
N ILE A 136 -6.78 -2.68 -3.41
CA ILE A 136 -8.24 -2.70 -3.36
C ILE A 136 -8.66 -2.73 -1.90
N SER A 137 -9.43 -1.73 -1.48
CA SER A 137 -9.81 -1.52 -0.09
C SER A 137 -11.32 -1.65 0.07
N TYR A 138 -11.75 -2.12 1.23
CA TYR A 138 -13.15 -2.14 1.63
C TYR A 138 -13.27 -1.79 3.11
N ALA A 139 -14.30 -1.04 3.47
CA ALA A 139 -14.57 -0.67 4.85
C ALA A 139 -16.07 -0.55 5.15
N ARG A 140 -16.41 -0.81 6.41
CA ARG A 140 -17.78 -0.74 6.89
C ARG A 140 -17.83 -0.36 8.37
N ILE A 141 -18.81 0.48 8.71
CA ILE A 141 -19.18 0.81 10.08
C ILE A 141 -19.77 -0.44 10.73
N MET A 142 -19.16 -0.92 11.82
CA MET A 142 -19.57 -2.13 12.53
C MET A 142 -20.44 -1.81 13.75
N THR A 143 -20.12 -0.73 14.45
CA THR A 143 -20.90 -0.20 15.58
C THR A 143 -20.93 1.32 15.49
N ASN A 144 -21.66 1.98 16.40
CA ASN A 144 -21.73 3.45 16.47
C ASN A 144 -20.35 4.12 16.68
N ARG A 145 -19.32 3.37 17.08
CA ARG A 145 -17.99 3.90 17.38
C ARG A 145 -16.85 3.15 16.70
N VAL A 146 -17.07 1.92 16.22
CA VAL A 146 -16.03 1.09 15.61
C VAL A 146 -16.31 0.89 14.13
N THR A 147 -15.30 1.19 13.33
CA THR A 147 -15.26 0.90 11.90
C THR A 147 -14.13 -0.07 11.62
N LEU A 148 -14.37 -1.03 10.74
CA LEU A 148 -13.33 -1.94 10.25
C LEU A 148 -13.13 -1.73 8.77
N GLY A 149 -11.89 -1.89 8.33
CA GLY A 149 -11.53 -1.89 6.93
C GLY A 149 -10.38 -2.84 6.66
N GLY A 150 -10.15 -3.15 5.40
CA GLY A 150 -9.01 -3.91 4.96
C GLY A 150 -8.65 -3.60 3.53
N THR A 151 -7.42 -3.90 3.16
CA THR A 151 -6.88 -3.69 1.81
C THR A 151 -6.15 -4.95 1.37
N LEU A 152 -6.41 -5.39 0.14
CA LEU A 152 -5.58 -6.36 -0.56
C LEU A 152 -4.67 -5.59 -1.51
N ASN A 153 -3.36 -5.80 -1.40
CA ASN A 153 -2.38 -5.14 -2.24
C ASN A 153 -1.63 -6.15 -3.11
N TYR A 154 -1.35 -5.75 -4.34
CA TYR A 154 -0.33 -6.32 -5.21
C TYR A 154 0.81 -5.32 -5.34
N ILE A 155 2.04 -5.78 -5.12
CA ILE A 155 3.26 -4.97 -5.09
C ILE A 155 4.22 -5.56 -6.10
N ASN A 156 4.77 -4.71 -6.95
CA ASN A 156 5.84 -5.07 -7.89
C ASN A 156 7.02 -4.11 -7.71
N ILE A 157 8.22 -4.66 -7.78
CA ILE A 157 9.47 -3.92 -7.65
C ILE A 157 10.39 -4.37 -8.76
N SER A 158 10.94 -3.42 -9.52
CA SER A 158 11.93 -3.67 -10.56
C SER A 158 13.00 -2.57 -10.49
N LEU A 159 14.16 -2.91 -9.92
CA LEU A 159 15.26 -1.94 -9.73
C LEU A 159 16.25 -1.93 -10.90
N PHE A 160 16.31 -3.03 -11.64
CA PHE A 160 17.14 -3.19 -12.82
C PHE A 160 16.46 -4.16 -13.79
N SER A 161 16.70 -3.97 -15.09
CA SER A 161 16.12 -4.80 -16.14
C SER A 161 16.37 -6.29 -15.88
N GLY A 162 15.30 -7.08 -15.84
CA GLY A 162 15.35 -8.54 -15.68
C GLY A 162 15.27 -9.06 -14.25
N PHE A 163 15.12 -8.19 -13.24
CA PHE A 163 15.00 -8.60 -11.82
C PHE A 163 13.72 -8.07 -11.15
N PRO A 164 12.52 -8.38 -11.66
CA PRO A 164 11.28 -8.03 -10.99
C PRO A 164 11.04 -8.91 -9.76
N ALA A 165 10.36 -8.36 -8.76
CA ALA A 165 9.87 -9.08 -7.60
C ALA A 165 8.40 -8.70 -7.36
N ASP A 166 7.58 -9.72 -7.14
CA ASP A 166 6.14 -9.59 -6.87
C ASP A 166 5.82 -9.98 -5.44
N ALA A 167 4.87 -9.28 -4.84
CA ALA A 167 4.34 -9.59 -3.53
C ALA A 167 2.84 -9.28 -3.44
N ILE A 168 2.16 -10.04 -2.59
CA ILE A 168 0.78 -9.76 -2.18
C ILE A 168 0.81 -9.46 -0.70
N SER A 169 0.10 -8.42 -0.27
CA SER A 169 -0.08 -8.10 1.15
C SER A 169 -1.55 -7.83 1.48
N ILE A 170 -1.89 -7.99 2.76
CA ILE A 170 -3.21 -7.73 3.30
C ILE A 170 -3.04 -6.80 4.48
N ASP A 171 -3.76 -5.67 4.44
CA ASP A 171 -3.85 -4.73 5.55
C ASP A 171 -5.19 -4.90 6.24
N ILE A 172 -5.18 -4.85 7.57
CA ILE A 172 -6.39 -4.88 8.40
C ILE A 172 -6.36 -3.62 9.26
N ALA A 173 -7.46 -2.89 9.26
CA ALA A 173 -7.56 -1.59 9.89
C ALA A 173 -8.83 -1.47 10.75
N ALA A 174 -8.71 -0.72 11.83
CA ALA A 174 -9.82 -0.34 12.69
C ALA A 174 -9.74 1.16 13.00
N LEU A 175 -10.90 1.80 13.06
CA LEU A 175 -11.04 3.18 13.49
C LEU A 175 -12.05 3.23 14.63
N TYR A 176 -11.66 3.87 15.73
CA TYR A 176 -12.51 4.08 16.90
C TYR A 176 -12.75 5.57 17.11
N ILE A 177 -14.00 5.98 17.18
CA ILE A 177 -14.39 7.36 17.44
C ILE A 177 -14.84 7.49 18.90
N THR A 178 -14.12 8.30 19.66
CA THR A 178 -14.50 8.74 21.01
C THR A 178 -15.31 10.02 20.93
N ASP A 179 -16.32 10.14 21.79
CA ASP A 179 -17.10 11.38 21.97
C ASP A 179 -16.26 12.49 22.63
#